data_AF-A0A1Q4YBH7-F1
#
_entry.id   AF-A0A1Q4YBH7-F1
#
_cell.length_a   1.000
_cell.length_b   1.000
_cell.length_c   1.000
_cell.angle_alpha   90.00
_cell.angle_beta   90.00
_cell.angle_gamma   90.00
#
_symmetry.space_group_name_H-M   'P 1'
#
loop_
_entity.id
_entity.type
_entity.pdbx_description
1 polymer ?
#
loop_
_entity_poly.entity_id
_entity_poly.type
_entity_poly.pdbx_seq_one_letter_code
_entity_poly.pdbx_strand_id
1 'polypeptide(L)'
;MHVTDRDLKRQAQGLFPPTALDGGGHVPAQVLLGIATQESNTWQAAKFAVPGMTANPLIGNYFGIDYYNGDEGDDWTIRWDKADCGYGVMQITDGMRLAGKERPGEIAMPYDKQRAIALDFAANIARGVRMLQDKWNETRRAGLTINNGSADRLENWFFAVWAYNSGFHQNPGNGQPWGVGWLNNPVNPRYPADRPPFMETSYADAAHPQHWPYPEKVLGFAGHPIELIESPGTLVHAFRPAWWLTDADRWAVKPPTVQFCDTSNQCVPGKEFPPQADEVLGEPAGPCAHKNSAGEYDLKCWYHQPNTWKANCQDSCGRELLRFDPGYAYQEDGTSYPPVCSLSGLPSNALVVDNLPQNVPSVRPGCAKPPSSGTFSLAFKQASNGNYPGKIDVHQIGAAYGGHFWMSNTHDSESREAVGTWTLNQVRTGPMKILAHIPDPGARTRLAEYRVNAEGGERGRFISQECSGNRWLNIGTFMFNGTQPRVSLSNRTADGDGTGTCLRRGPPSPAAHRRLGSGGAHQRLVRPGADHGWRFDRLPADPEPVGTGERRRGLARPHRR
;
A
#
# COMPACT_ATOMS: atom_id res chain seq x y z
N MET A 1 5.21 -25.65 14.30
CA MET A 1 3.79 -25.30 14.49
C MET A 1 3.19 -25.09 13.12
N HIS A 2 2.57 -26.14 12.56
CA HIS A 2 1.90 -26.06 11.26
C HIS A 2 0.47 -25.60 11.49
N VAL A 3 0.21 -24.32 11.21
CA VAL A 3 -1.15 -23.82 11.01
C VAL A 3 -1.34 -23.83 9.50
N THR A 4 -2.28 -24.63 9.01
CA THR A 4 -2.61 -24.62 7.59
C THR A 4 -3.51 -23.43 7.29
N ASP A 5 -3.45 -22.92 6.07
CA ASP A 5 -4.26 -21.78 5.56
C ASP A 5 -5.78 -21.95 5.81
N ARG A 6 -6.25 -23.22 5.87
CA ARG A 6 -7.63 -23.56 6.23
C ARG A 6 -8.00 -23.29 7.70
N ASP A 7 -7.05 -23.44 8.63
CA ASP A 7 -7.30 -23.20 10.06
C ASP A 7 -7.33 -21.70 10.38
N LEU A 8 -6.59 -20.87 9.64
CA LEU A 8 -6.56 -19.40 9.81
C LEU A 8 -7.85 -18.70 9.33
N LYS A 9 -8.54 -19.24 8.33
CA LYS A 9 -9.74 -18.58 7.75
C LYS A 9 -10.98 -18.63 8.65
N ARG A 10 -11.15 -19.68 9.47
CA ARG A 10 -12.11 -19.67 10.61
C ARG A 10 -11.58 -18.86 11.81
N GLN A 11 -10.29 -18.53 11.86
CA GLN A 11 -9.66 -17.76 12.93
C GLN A 11 -9.62 -16.25 12.68
N ALA A 12 -9.69 -15.74 11.44
CA ALA A 12 -9.56 -14.30 11.16
C ALA A 12 -10.61 -13.43 11.89
N GLN A 13 -11.89 -13.80 11.79
CA GLN A 13 -12.96 -13.16 12.57
C GLN A 13 -12.88 -13.52 14.07
N GLY A 14 -12.23 -14.64 14.44
CA GLY A 14 -11.91 -14.94 15.84
C GLY A 14 -10.85 -14.00 16.42
N LEU A 15 -9.85 -13.61 15.62
CA LEU A 15 -8.77 -12.69 15.98
C LEU A 15 -9.26 -11.24 16.02
N PHE A 16 -10.14 -10.88 15.08
CA PHE A 16 -10.76 -9.58 14.93
C PHE A 16 -12.29 -9.72 14.80
N PRO A 17 -13.01 -9.95 15.91
CA PRO A 17 -14.45 -10.09 15.87
C PRO A 17 -15.12 -8.78 15.41
N PRO A 18 -16.16 -8.86 14.57
CA PRO A 18 -16.88 -7.68 14.11
C PRO A 18 -17.62 -6.99 15.26
N THR A 19 -17.80 -5.68 15.12
CA THR A 19 -18.63 -4.86 16.02
C THR A 19 -20.05 -4.77 15.45
N ALA A 20 -21.07 -4.93 16.28
CA ALA A 20 -22.46 -4.73 15.86
C ALA A 20 -22.70 -3.26 15.47
N LEU A 21 -23.46 -3.04 14.40
CA LEU A 21 -23.78 -1.69 13.93
C LEU A 21 -24.93 -1.08 14.74
N ASP A 22 -24.76 0.17 15.15
CA ASP A 22 -25.82 1.01 15.67
C ASP A 22 -26.85 1.25 14.55
N GLY A 23 -28.11 0.90 14.82
CA GLY A 23 -29.18 0.88 13.82
C GLY A 23 -29.34 -0.46 13.07
N GLY A 24 -28.48 -1.44 13.34
CA GLY A 24 -28.53 -2.78 12.72
C GLY A 24 -28.01 -2.84 11.28
N GLY A 25 -28.03 -4.04 10.70
CA GLY A 25 -27.50 -4.31 9.36
C GLY A 25 -26.03 -4.71 9.34
N HIS A 26 -25.40 -4.58 8.18
CA HIS A 26 -24.00 -4.93 7.93
C HIS A 26 -23.33 -3.89 7.03
N VAL A 27 -22.00 -3.96 6.94
CA VAL A 27 -21.20 -3.15 6.01
C VAL A 27 -21.48 -3.62 4.58
N PRO A 28 -21.97 -2.77 3.66
CA PRO A 28 -22.08 -3.13 2.25
C PRO A 28 -20.71 -3.49 1.66
N ALA A 29 -20.62 -4.64 0.99
CA ALA A 29 -19.39 -5.16 0.40
C ALA A 29 -18.72 -4.13 -0.50
N GLN A 30 -19.48 -3.40 -1.31
CA GLN A 30 -18.92 -2.38 -2.21
C GLN A 30 -18.34 -1.16 -1.49
N VAL A 31 -18.82 -0.80 -0.29
CA VAL A 31 -18.17 0.25 0.52
C VAL A 31 -16.80 -0.23 0.98
N LEU A 32 -16.74 -1.46 1.53
CA LEU A 32 -15.48 -2.06 1.97
C LEU A 32 -14.50 -2.27 0.82
N LEU A 33 -14.98 -2.74 -0.34
CA LEU A 33 -14.15 -2.96 -1.53
C LEU A 33 -13.72 -1.64 -2.18
N GLY A 34 -14.53 -0.59 -2.10
CA GLY A 34 -14.14 0.76 -2.46
C GLY A 34 -13.00 1.29 -1.58
N ILE A 35 -13.06 1.04 -0.26
CA ILE A 35 -11.96 1.31 0.67
C ILE A 35 -10.73 0.48 0.29
N ALA A 36 -10.84 -0.84 0.14
CA ALA A 36 -9.72 -1.71 -0.23
C ALA A 36 -9.07 -1.28 -1.55
N THR A 37 -9.86 -0.80 -2.52
CA THR A 37 -9.35 -0.27 -3.77
C THR A 37 -8.59 1.03 -3.54
N GLN A 38 -9.16 1.97 -2.80
CA GLN A 38 -8.52 3.24 -2.50
C GLN A 38 -7.26 3.08 -1.63
N GLU A 39 -7.23 2.10 -0.74
CA GLU A 39 -6.12 1.84 0.16
C GLU A 39 -4.99 1.07 -0.53
N SER A 40 -5.28 0.13 -1.44
CA SER A 40 -4.22 -0.75 -1.94
C SER A 40 -4.41 -1.30 -3.36
N ASN A 41 -5.39 -0.81 -4.12
CA ASN A 41 -5.88 -1.49 -5.33
C ASN A 41 -6.29 -2.94 -5.05
N THR A 42 -6.82 -3.22 -3.85
CA THR A 42 -7.18 -4.56 -3.36
C THR A 42 -5.99 -5.53 -3.19
N TRP A 43 -4.74 -5.03 -3.22
CA TRP A 43 -3.55 -5.86 -3.06
C TRP A 43 -3.22 -6.12 -1.59
N GLN A 44 -2.91 -7.37 -1.26
CA GLN A 44 -2.31 -7.76 0.02
C GLN A 44 -0.79 -7.87 -0.06
N ALA A 45 -0.29 -8.40 -1.17
CA ALA A 45 1.14 -8.58 -1.42
C ALA A 45 1.71 -7.37 -2.16
N ALA A 46 3.03 -7.18 -2.08
CA ALA A 46 3.72 -6.13 -2.80
C ALA A 46 3.48 -6.22 -4.32
N LYS A 47 3.56 -5.06 -5.00
CA LYS A 47 3.23 -4.84 -6.43
C LYS A 47 3.98 -5.72 -7.44
N PHE A 48 5.00 -6.45 -7.00
CA PHE A 48 5.80 -7.35 -7.83
C PHE A 48 5.18 -8.74 -7.99
N ALA A 49 4.12 -9.05 -7.23
CA ALA A 49 3.34 -10.27 -7.37
C ALA A 49 2.03 -10.00 -8.13
N VAL A 50 1.63 -10.97 -8.94
CA VAL A 50 0.26 -11.04 -9.50
C VAL A 50 -0.56 -12.06 -8.71
N PRO A 51 -1.90 -12.06 -8.79
CA PRO A 51 -2.72 -12.99 -8.02
C PRO A 51 -2.33 -14.44 -8.23
N GLY A 52 -2.40 -15.21 -7.15
CA GLY A 52 -1.91 -16.58 -7.12
C GLY A 52 -0.39 -16.70 -6.94
N MET A 53 0.33 -15.64 -6.56
CA MET A 53 1.73 -15.67 -6.09
C MET A 53 1.82 -15.14 -4.66
N THR A 54 2.83 -15.58 -3.91
CA THR A 54 3.19 -14.99 -2.61
C THR A 54 4.31 -13.95 -2.79
N ALA A 55 4.35 -12.90 -1.98
CA ALA A 55 5.47 -11.96 -1.93
C ALA A 55 5.54 -11.28 -0.55
N ASN A 56 6.40 -10.26 -0.41
CA ASN A 56 6.38 -9.36 0.75
C ASN A 56 4.97 -8.84 1.01
N PRO A 57 4.62 -8.54 2.27
CA PRO A 57 3.41 -7.78 2.55
C PRO A 57 3.45 -6.44 1.81
N LEU A 58 2.30 -5.96 1.35
CA LEU A 58 2.17 -4.58 0.90
C LEU A 58 2.30 -3.67 2.13
N ILE A 59 3.17 -2.67 2.05
CA ILE A 59 3.47 -1.75 3.14
C ILE A 59 3.19 -0.29 2.73
N GLY A 60 2.63 0.48 3.66
CA GLY A 60 2.41 1.92 3.57
C GLY A 60 3.46 2.66 4.40
N ASN A 61 4.30 3.46 3.72
CA ASN A 61 5.41 4.26 4.27
C ASN A 61 6.09 3.69 5.53
N TYR A 62 6.45 2.40 5.51
CA TYR A 62 7.05 1.70 6.66
C TYR A 62 8.40 2.30 7.09
N PHE A 63 9.12 2.90 6.15
CA PHE A 63 10.45 3.48 6.37
C PHE A 63 10.41 4.98 6.70
N GLY A 64 9.23 5.62 6.68
CA GLY A 64 9.04 7.05 7.00
C GLY A 64 9.68 8.01 5.99
N ILE A 65 9.78 7.58 4.74
CA ILE A 65 10.41 8.34 3.65
C ILE A 65 9.55 9.55 3.27
N ASP A 66 10.20 10.61 2.77
CA ASP A 66 9.58 11.89 2.39
C ASP A 66 9.27 12.04 0.90
N TYR A 67 8.49 11.13 0.33
CA TYR A 67 8.30 11.09 -1.13
C TYR A 67 7.71 12.36 -1.78
N TYR A 68 7.19 13.31 -0.99
CA TYR A 68 6.36 14.40 -1.49
C TYR A 68 6.90 15.80 -1.17
N ASN A 69 8.13 15.90 -0.66
CA ASN A 69 8.83 17.17 -0.45
C ASN A 69 9.38 17.78 -1.76
N GLY A 70 9.37 17.03 -2.86
CA GLY A 70 9.91 17.45 -4.16
C GLY A 70 11.44 17.26 -4.32
N ASP A 71 12.09 16.59 -3.36
CA ASP A 71 13.51 16.26 -3.36
C ASP A 71 13.71 14.73 -3.44
N GLU A 72 13.93 14.22 -4.65
CA GLU A 72 14.20 12.79 -4.87
C GLU A 72 15.52 12.31 -4.19
N GLY A 73 16.36 13.23 -3.71
CA GLY A 73 17.63 12.92 -3.05
C GLY A 73 17.48 12.20 -1.72
N ASP A 74 16.34 12.37 -1.02
CA ASP A 74 16.08 11.75 0.27
C ASP A 74 15.00 10.64 0.25
N ASP A 75 14.53 10.24 -0.93
CA ASP A 75 13.59 9.12 -1.18
C ASP A 75 14.08 7.73 -0.69
N TRP A 76 15.29 7.66 -0.17
CA TRP A 76 15.90 6.45 0.39
C TRP A 76 16.42 6.64 1.82
N THR A 77 16.11 7.80 2.41
CA THR A 77 16.46 8.14 3.78
C THR A 77 15.42 7.58 4.72
N ILE A 78 15.82 6.58 5.51
CA ILE A 78 14.95 5.95 6.50
C ILE A 78 14.77 6.88 7.71
N ARG A 79 13.51 7.17 8.06
CA ARG A 79 13.10 7.98 9.22
C ARG A 79 12.06 7.22 10.05
N TRP A 80 12.53 6.38 10.97
CA TRP A 80 11.66 5.50 11.75
C TRP A 80 10.59 6.23 12.58
N ASP A 81 10.89 7.45 13.04
CA ASP A 81 9.95 8.30 13.78
C ASP A 81 8.80 8.82 12.90
N LYS A 82 8.99 8.85 11.58
CA LYS A 82 7.99 9.26 10.58
C LYS A 82 7.30 8.08 9.90
N ALA A 83 7.66 6.84 10.23
CA ALA A 83 7.01 5.66 9.66
C ALA A 83 5.49 5.71 9.88
N ASP A 84 4.70 5.31 8.89
CA ASP A 84 3.24 5.19 9.04
C ASP A 84 2.85 3.80 9.55
N CYS A 85 3.53 2.76 9.04
CA CYS A 85 3.31 1.34 9.38
C CYS A 85 1.95 0.80 8.89
N GLY A 86 1.51 1.20 7.70
CA GLY A 86 0.33 0.63 7.03
C GLY A 86 0.63 -0.76 6.45
N TYR A 87 -0.31 -1.70 6.56
CA TYR A 87 -0.14 -3.05 6.03
C TYR A 87 -1.36 -3.57 5.25
N GLY A 88 -1.08 -4.22 4.12
CA GLY A 88 -1.99 -5.08 3.39
C GLY A 88 -3.17 -4.36 2.73
N VAL A 89 -4.22 -5.13 2.46
CA VAL A 89 -5.34 -4.73 1.60
C VAL A 89 -6.19 -3.57 2.14
N MET A 90 -6.27 -3.44 3.46
CA MET A 90 -7.01 -2.38 4.14
C MET A 90 -6.09 -1.26 4.69
N GLN A 91 -4.78 -1.34 4.43
CA GLN A 91 -3.76 -0.43 4.98
C GLN A 91 -3.92 -0.16 6.48
N ILE A 92 -3.94 -1.23 7.28
CA ILE A 92 -4.08 -1.12 8.74
C ILE A 92 -2.81 -0.52 9.33
N THR A 93 -2.95 0.58 10.07
CA THR A 93 -1.88 1.30 10.76
C THR A 93 -1.94 1.16 12.29
N ASP A 94 -3.16 1.21 12.86
CA ASP A 94 -3.35 1.33 14.30
C ASP A 94 -2.82 0.12 15.06
N GLY A 95 -1.82 0.35 15.93
CA GLY A 95 -1.18 -0.68 16.73
C GLY A 95 -0.27 -1.60 15.91
N MET A 96 0.11 -1.22 14.69
CA MET A 96 1.03 -1.98 13.84
C MET A 96 2.51 -1.60 14.02
N ARG A 97 2.80 -0.56 14.81
CA ARG A 97 4.18 -0.22 15.18
C ARG A 97 4.82 -1.31 16.02
N LEU A 98 6.14 -1.42 15.88
CA LEU A 98 6.94 -2.32 16.72
C LEU A 98 6.75 -1.93 18.20
N ALA A 99 6.51 -2.92 19.06
CA ALA A 99 6.35 -2.69 20.49
C ALA A 99 7.59 -1.98 21.07
N GLY A 100 7.36 -0.91 21.85
CA GLY A 100 8.40 -0.02 22.37
C GLY A 100 8.88 1.06 21.39
N LYS A 101 8.24 1.20 20.22
CA LYS A 101 8.48 2.22 19.18
C LYS A 101 7.20 2.92 18.73
N GLU A 102 6.17 2.88 19.57
CA GLU A 102 4.88 3.52 19.35
C GLU A 102 5.00 5.05 19.34
N ARG A 103 4.05 5.72 18.70
CA ARG A 103 3.87 7.17 18.91
C ARG A 103 3.30 7.42 20.31
N PRO A 104 3.47 8.63 20.88
CA PRO A 104 2.82 8.98 22.14
C PRO A 104 1.30 8.74 22.07
N GLY A 105 0.77 7.99 23.05
CA GLY A 105 -0.66 7.65 23.12
C GLY A 105 -1.07 6.42 22.29
N GLU A 106 -0.17 5.83 21.51
CA GLU A 106 -0.43 4.59 20.77
C GLU A 106 -0.01 3.36 21.59
N ILE A 107 -0.74 2.25 21.42
CA ILE A 107 -0.43 0.95 22.00
C ILE A 107 -0.26 -0.07 20.87
N ALA A 108 0.89 -0.75 20.82
CA ALA A 108 1.11 -1.82 19.87
C ALA A 108 0.18 -3.00 20.13
N MET A 109 -0.37 -3.57 19.05
CA MET A 109 -1.08 -4.85 19.14
C MET A 109 -0.11 -5.99 19.45
N PRO A 110 -0.61 -7.11 20.02
CA PRO A 110 0.17 -8.32 20.18
C PRO A 110 0.80 -8.78 18.85
N TYR A 111 2.04 -9.26 18.92
CA TYR A 111 2.83 -9.66 17.74
C TYR A 111 2.07 -10.59 16.78
N ASP A 112 1.36 -11.60 17.30
CA ASP A 112 0.63 -12.55 16.45
C ASP A 112 -0.50 -11.88 15.66
N LYS A 113 -1.13 -10.84 16.22
CA LYS A 113 -2.15 -10.05 15.51
C LYS A 113 -1.52 -9.17 14.43
N GLN A 114 -0.41 -8.50 14.74
CA GLN A 114 0.34 -7.72 13.75
C GLN A 114 0.80 -8.62 12.58
N ARG A 115 1.37 -9.78 12.91
CA ARG A 115 1.81 -10.77 11.93
C ARG A 115 0.65 -11.29 11.07
N ALA A 116 -0.51 -11.58 11.67
CA ALA A 116 -1.68 -12.01 10.93
C ALA A 116 -2.17 -10.91 9.96
N ILE A 117 -2.28 -9.66 10.41
CA ILE A 117 -2.66 -8.52 9.55
C ILE A 117 -1.69 -8.35 8.38
N ALA A 118 -0.40 -8.51 8.60
CA ALA A 118 0.61 -8.35 7.56
C ALA A 118 0.60 -9.49 6.54
N LEU A 119 0.40 -10.74 6.97
CA LEU A 119 0.64 -11.91 6.12
C LEU A 119 -0.63 -12.62 5.62
N ASP A 120 -1.81 -12.33 6.20
CA ASP A 120 -3.07 -12.98 5.88
C ASP A 120 -4.12 -11.94 5.48
N PHE A 121 -4.59 -12.02 4.22
CA PHE A 121 -5.55 -11.05 3.68
C PHE A 121 -6.90 -11.11 4.40
N ALA A 122 -7.33 -12.27 4.89
CA ALA A 122 -8.61 -12.41 5.59
C ALA A 122 -8.54 -11.77 6.98
N ALA A 123 -7.43 -11.92 7.69
CA ALA A 123 -7.18 -11.22 8.96
C ALA A 123 -7.10 -9.69 8.76
N ASN A 124 -6.43 -9.25 7.69
CA ASN A 124 -6.35 -7.84 7.31
C ASN A 124 -7.74 -7.24 7.03
N ILE A 125 -8.54 -7.91 6.19
CA ILE A 125 -9.92 -7.51 5.88
C ILE A 125 -10.79 -7.52 7.14
N ALA A 126 -10.71 -8.55 7.99
CA ALA A 126 -11.48 -8.62 9.22
C ALA A 126 -11.19 -7.44 10.16
N ARG A 127 -9.92 -7.04 10.29
CA ARG A 127 -9.54 -5.83 11.04
C ARG A 127 -10.11 -4.56 10.40
N GLY A 128 -10.01 -4.42 9.07
CA GLY A 128 -10.55 -3.27 8.35
C GLY A 128 -12.07 -3.14 8.46
N VAL A 129 -12.81 -4.25 8.35
CA VAL A 129 -14.26 -4.32 8.58
C VAL A 129 -14.59 -3.82 9.98
N ARG A 130 -13.92 -4.35 11.00
CA ARG A 130 -14.14 -3.92 12.38
C ARG A 130 -13.90 -2.42 12.56
N MET A 131 -12.80 -1.90 12.01
CA MET A 131 -12.50 -0.46 12.06
C MET A 131 -13.60 0.38 11.41
N LEU A 132 -14.10 -0.01 10.24
CA LEU A 132 -15.19 0.71 9.58
C LEU A 132 -16.50 0.64 10.39
N GLN A 133 -16.81 -0.49 11.01
CA GLN A 133 -17.95 -0.63 11.93
C GLN A 133 -17.82 0.28 13.16
N ASP A 134 -16.61 0.35 13.73
CA ASP A 134 -16.31 1.23 14.85
C ASP A 134 -16.50 2.71 14.44
N LYS A 135 -16.07 3.10 13.23
CA LYS A 135 -16.28 4.47 12.67
C LYS A 135 -17.74 4.80 12.36
N TRP A 136 -18.50 3.83 11.87
CA TRP A 136 -19.95 3.97 11.71
C TRP A 136 -20.62 4.27 13.05
N ASN A 137 -20.31 3.47 14.07
CA ASN A 137 -20.88 3.64 15.41
C ASN A 137 -20.43 4.97 16.05
N GLU A 138 -19.14 5.31 15.94
CA GLU A 138 -18.56 6.54 16.47
C GLU A 138 -19.26 7.79 15.91
N THR A 139 -19.33 7.90 14.58
CA THR A 139 -19.96 9.05 13.91
C THR A 139 -21.46 9.12 14.20
N ARG A 140 -22.15 7.98 14.17
CA ARG A 140 -23.59 7.91 14.43
C ARG A 140 -23.96 8.29 15.86
N ARG A 141 -23.22 7.82 16.87
CA ARG A 141 -23.45 8.19 18.29
C ARG A 141 -23.27 9.67 18.54
N ALA A 142 -22.41 10.32 17.75
CA ALA A 142 -22.21 11.75 17.79
C ALA A 142 -23.27 12.54 16.98
N GLY A 143 -24.27 11.87 16.40
CA GLY A 143 -25.37 12.50 15.65
C GLY A 143 -25.08 12.76 14.17
N LEU A 144 -23.93 12.31 13.66
CA LEU A 144 -23.59 12.45 12.24
C LEU A 144 -24.23 11.30 11.45
N THR A 145 -25.42 11.56 10.91
CA THR A 145 -26.13 10.64 10.00
C THR A 145 -26.37 11.29 8.65
N ILE A 146 -26.24 10.49 7.58
CA ILE A 146 -26.54 10.90 6.22
C ILE A 146 -27.89 10.33 5.78
N ASN A 147 -28.68 11.16 5.09
CA ASN A 147 -30.00 10.82 4.54
C ASN A 147 -30.91 10.13 5.58
N ASN A 148 -31.37 8.91 5.31
CA ASN A 148 -32.18 8.11 6.24
C ASN A 148 -31.34 7.26 7.22
N GLY A 149 -30.02 7.28 7.10
CA GLY A 149 -29.09 6.61 8.00
C GLY A 149 -29.18 5.09 8.06
N SER A 150 -29.80 4.42 7.09
CA SER A 150 -29.83 2.95 7.04
C SER A 150 -28.49 2.38 6.53
N ALA A 151 -28.01 1.29 7.13
CA ALA A 151 -26.73 0.67 6.78
C ALA A 151 -26.71 0.03 5.38
N ASP A 152 -27.89 -0.27 4.80
CA ASP A 152 -28.05 -0.92 3.50
C ASP A 152 -27.98 0.05 2.30
N ARG A 153 -27.63 1.32 2.51
CA ARG A 153 -27.47 2.33 1.46
C ARG A 153 -26.05 2.90 1.47
N LEU A 154 -25.39 2.87 0.32
CA LEU A 154 -23.97 3.20 0.18
C LEU A 154 -23.61 4.61 0.68
N GLU A 155 -24.37 5.63 0.25
CA GLU A 155 -24.14 7.03 0.56
C GLU A 155 -24.24 7.32 2.06
N ASN A 156 -24.98 6.51 2.81
CA ASN A 156 -25.11 6.71 4.26
C ASN A 156 -23.81 6.45 5.01
N TRP A 157 -22.86 5.73 4.39
CA TRP A 157 -21.53 5.46 4.96
C TRP A 157 -20.55 6.62 4.81
N PHE A 158 -20.91 7.73 4.17
CA PHE A 158 -19.99 8.81 3.83
C PHE A 158 -19.19 9.33 5.03
N PHE A 159 -19.82 9.56 6.19
CA PHE A 159 -19.10 9.97 7.40
C PHE A 159 -18.19 8.89 7.99
N ALA A 160 -18.64 7.64 8.00
CA ALA A 160 -17.82 6.52 8.48
C ALA A 160 -16.57 6.33 7.61
N VAL A 161 -16.72 6.47 6.29
CA VAL A 161 -15.63 6.41 5.31
C VAL A 161 -14.69 7.62 5.44
N TRP A 162 -15.23 8.82 5.68
CA TRP A 162 -14.43 10.00 5.99
C TRP A 162 -13.58 9.78 7.25
N ALA A 163 -14.21 9.27 8.32
CA ALA A 163 -13.54 8.98 9.58
C ALA A 163 -12.59 7.77 9.51
N TYR A 164 -12.79 6.85 8.57
CA TYR A 164 -11.85 5.76 8.30
C TYR A 164 -10.51 6.30 7.79
N ASN A 165 -10.54 7.31 6.91
CA ASN A 165 -9.34 7.90 6.35
C ASN A 165 -8.63 8.86 7.31
N SER A 166 -9.35 9.85 7.86
CA SER A 166 -8.73 10.95 8.61
C SER A 166 -9.02 10.93 10.11
N GLY A 167 -9.74 9.92 10.62
CA GLY A 167 -10.19 9.88 12.00
C GLY A 167 -11.45 10.73 12.26
N PHE A 168 -11.96 10.63 13.49
CA PHE A 168 -13.09 11.41 13.99
C PHE A 168 -12.64 12.11 15.28
N HIS A 169 -12.85 13.42 15.36
CA HIS A 169 -12.47 14.20 16.52
C HIS A 169 -13.67 14.32 17.46
N GLN A 170 -13.57 13.70 18.64
CA GLN A 170 -14.65 13.68 19.62
C GLN A 170 -15.00 15.10 20.11
N ASN A 171 -16.28 15.35 20.40
CA ASN A 171 -16.72 16.64 20.91
C ASN A 171 -16.21 16.87 22.34
N PRO A 172 -15.31 17.85 22.57
CA PRO A 172 -14.77 18.10 23.90
C PRO A 172 -15.74 18.90 24.81
N GLY A 173 -16.90 19.32 24.31
CA GLY A 173 -17.93 20.02 25.09
C GLY A 173 -17.58 21.46 25.50
N ASN A 174 -16.50 22.03 24.95
CA ASN A 174 -15.97 23.33 25.31
C ASN A 174 -15.90 24.33 24.12
N GLY A 175 -16.58 24.00 23.02
CA GLY A 175 -16.63 24.84 21.82
C GLY A 175 -15.41 24.74 20.89
N GLN A 176 -14.43 23.89 21.19
CA GLN A 176 -13.35 23.56 20.26
C GLN A 176 -13.88 22.79 19.03
N PRO A 177 -13.19 22.88 17.87
CA PRO A 177 -13.52 22.09 16.68
C PRO A 177 -13.62 20.59 16.98
N TRP A 178 -14.61 19.95 16.39
CA TRP A 178 -14.85 18.50 16.51
C TRP A 178 -15.57 17.97 15.27
N GLY A 179 -15.64 16.65 15.10
CA GLY A 179 -16.29 16.00 13.97
C GLY A 179 -15.32 15.42 12.96
N VAL A 180 -15.72 15.41 11.69
CA VAL A 180 -14.90 14.91 10.58
C VAL A 180 -14.02 16.03 9.99
N GLY A 181 -12.72 15.73 9.81
CA GLY A 181 -11.68 16.72 9.52
C GLY A 181 -11.75 17.38 8.13
N TRP A 182 -11.11 18.55 7.97
CA TRP A 182 -11.20 19.41 6.78
C TRP A 182 -10.72 18.77 5.46
N LEU A 183 -9.74 17.88 5.52
CA LEU A 183 -9.09 17.32 4.33
C LEU A 183 -10.12 16.73 3.35
N ASN A 184 -11.04 15.89 3.83
CA ASN A 184 -12.03 15.24 2.98
C ASN A 184 -13.30 16.07 2.75
N ASN A 185 -13.33 17.35 3.14
CA ASN A 185 -14.46 18.21 2.86
C ASN A 185 -14.57 18.45 1.34
N PRO A 186 -15.70 18.13 0.68
CA PRO A 186 -15.87 18.33 -0.76
C PRO A 186 -15.58 19.75 -1.26
N VAL A 187 -15.71 20.76 -0.39
CA VAL A 187 -15.42 22.17 -0.70
C VAL A 187 -13.94 22.54 -0.59
N ASN A 188 -13.08 21.63 -0.12
CA ASN A 188 -11.66 21.89 0.06
C ASN A 188 -11.03 22.29 -1.29
N PRO A 189 -10.32 23.43 -1.39
CA PRO A 189 -9.74 23.93 -2.64
C PRO A 189 -8.69 23.01 -3.28
N ARG A 190 -8.23 21.98 -2.57
CA ARG A 190 -7.43 20.89 -3.16
C ARG A 190 -8.14 20.16 -4.29
N TYR A 191 -9.47 20.16 -4.28
CA TYR A 191 -10.31 19.46 -5.23
C TYR A 191 -10.94 20.45 -6.21
N PRO A 192 -10.91 20.18 -7.54
CA PRO A 192 -11.67 20.98 -8.49
C PRO A 192 -13.14 21.05 -8.09
N ALA A 193 -13.69 22.26 -8.04
CA ALA A 193 -15.06 22.50 -7.55
C ALA A 193 -16.15 21.94 -8.49
N ASP A 194 -15.83 21.84 -9.78
CA ASP A 194 -16.68 21.35 -10.87
C ASP A 194 -16.44 19.89 -11.23
N ARG A 195 -15.66 19.14 -10.42
CA ARG A 195 -15.32 17.74 -10.69
C ARG A 195 -16.59 16.87 -10.88
N PRO A 196 -16.61 15.96 -11.88
CA PRO A 196 -17.65 14.93 -11.94
C PRO A 196 -17.52 13.96 -10.76
N PRO A 197 -18.52 13.10 -10.49
CA PRO A 197 -18.34 11.98 -9.56
C PRO A 197 -17.16 11.11 -10.02
N PHE A 198 -16.35 10.64 -9.07
CA PHE A 198 -15.11 9.92 -9.38
C PHE A 198 -15.37 8.72 -10.29
N MET A 199 -14.64 8.65 -11.41
CA MET A 199 -14.73 7.61 -12.44
C MET A 199 -16.03 7.56 -13.25
N GLU A 200 -17.00 8.45 -12.99
CA GLU A 200 -18.27 8.46 -13.70
C GLU A 200 -18.13 8.82 -15.17
N THR A 201 -17.17 9.69 -15.49
CA THR A 201 -16.87 10.09 -16.87
C THR A 201 -15.73 9.29 -17.50
N SER A 202 -14.76 8.82 -16.70
CA SER A 202 -13.62 8.06 -17.20
C SER A 202 -12.88 7.29 -16.11
N TYR A 203 -12.47 6.05 -16.41
CA TYR A 203 -11.53 5.30 -15.58
C TYR A 203 -10.15 5.98 -15.48
N ALA A 204 -9.83 6.93 -16.37
CA ALA A 204 -8.60 7.72 -16.29
C ALA A 204 -8.53 8.60 -15.04
N ASP A 205 -9.65 8.86 -14.37
CA ASP A 205 -9.69 9.57 -13.08
C ASP A 205 -8.86 8.84 -12.01
N ALA A 206 -8.77 7.51 -12.08
CA ALA A 206 -7.93 6.70 -11.19
C ALA A 206 -6.43 6.99 -11.35
N ALA A 207 -5.99 7.65 -12.42
CA ALA A 207 -4.62 8.13 -12.58
C ALA A 207 -4.36 9.45 -11.81
N HIS A 208 -5.42 10.18 -11.44
CA HIS A 208 -5.35 11.46 -10.73
C HIS A 208 -6.34 11.52 -9.54
N PRO A 209 -6.33 10.53 -8.63
CA PRO A 209 -7.31 10.44 -7.56
C PRO A 209 -7.22 11.61 -6.58
N GLN A 210 -6.10 12.32 -6.50
CA GLN A 210 -5.92 13.49 -5.62
C GLN A 210 -6.91 14.64 -5.88
N HIS A 211 -7.62 14.63 -7.02
CA HIS A 211 -8.65 15.62 -7.33
C HIS A 211 -10.01 15.33 -6.65
N TRP A 212 -10.15 14.22 -5.91
CA TRP A 212 -11.37 13.88 -5.18
C TRP A 212 -11.09 13.59 -3.70
N PRO A 213 -12.00 13.98 -2.78
CA PRO A 213 -11.91 13.59 -1.37
C PRO A 213 -12.11 12.08 -1.21
N TYR A 214 -11.56 11.52 -0.13
CA TYR A 214 -11.56 10.08 0.11
C TYR A 214 -12.94 9.40 0.00
N PRO A 215 -14.02 9.92 0.61
CA PRO A 215 -15.32 9.28 0.52
C PRO A 215 -15.91 9.26 -0.89
N GLU A 216 -15.66 10.29 -1.70
CA GLU A 216 -16.09 10.31 -3.11
C GLU A 216 -15.36 9.25 -3.93
N LYS A 217 -14.06 9.03 -3.67
CA LYS A 217 -13.29 7.97 -4.34
C LYS A 217 -13.80 6.59 -3.99
N VAL A 218 -14.06 6.32 -2.72
CA VAL A 218 -14.60 5.04 -2.23
C VAL A 218 -15.95 4.74 -2.88
N LEU A 219 -16.86 5.71 -2.91
CA LEU A 219 -18.17 5.52 -3.53
C LEU A 219 -18.09 5.45 -5.07
N GLY A 220 -17.13 6.15 -5.68
CA GLY A 220 -16.82 6.01 -7.11
C GLY A 220 -16.38 4.58 -7.44
N PHE A 221 -15.38 4.04 -6.73
CA PHE A 221 -14.95 2.64 -6.88
C PHE A 221 -16.06 1.64 -6.56
N ALA A 222 -16.95 1.95 -5.62
CA ALA A 222 -18.11 1.10 -5.31
C ALA A 222 -19.03 0.91 -6.53
N GLY A 223 -19.23 1.95 -7.34
CA GLY A 223 -19.98 1.89 -8.60
C GLY A 223 -19.15 1.50 -9.83
N HIS A 224 -17.84 1.76 -9.81
CA HIS A 224 -16.89 1.56 -10.91
C HIS A 224 -15.66 0.75 -10.44
N PRO A 225 -15.78 -0.58 -10.30
CA PRO A 225 -14.71 -1.43 -9.82
C PRO A 225 -13.47 -1.36 -10.70
N ILE A 226 -12.30 -1.22 -10.07
CA ILE A 226 -11.01 -1.19 -10.76
C ILE A 226 -10.77 -2.47 -11.58
N GLU A 227 -10.13 -2.31 -12.74
CA GLU A 227 -9.64 -3.42 -13.55
C GLU A 227 -8.23 -3.83 -13.07
N LEU A 228 -8.07 -5.12 -12.75
CA LEU A 228 -6.82 -5.68 -12.23
C LEU A 228 -6.46 -6.96 -12.97
N ILE A 229 -5.19 -7.34 -12.89
CA ILE A 229 -4.70 -8.60 -13.43
C ILE A 229 -5.20 -9.78 -12.57
N GLU A 230 -5.84 -10.78 -13.20
CA GLU A 230 -6.23 -12.04 -12.54
C GLU A 230 -5.14 -13.11 -12.72
N SER A 231 -4.58 -13.15 -13.94
CA SER A 231 -3.48 -14.03 -14.33
C SER A 231 -2.63 -13.35 -15.41
N PRO A 232 -1.40 -13.82 -15.70
CA PRO A 232 -0.55 -13.22 -16.72
C PRO A 232 -1.29 -13.01 -18.05
N GLY A 233 -1.46 -11.75 -18.47
CA GLY A 233 -2.14 -11.38 -19.71
C GLY A 233 -3.66 -11.25 -19.63
N THR A 234 -4.27 -11.44 -18.46
CA THR A 234 -5.74 -11.41 -18.27
C THR A 234 -6.13 -10.35 -17.25
N LEU A 235 -6.95 -9.39 -17.68
CA LEU A 235 -7.52 -8.34 -16.86
C LEU A 235 -9.00 -8.63 -16.58
N VAL A 236 -9.44 -8.33 -15.36
CA VAL A 236 -10.84 -8.46 -14.91
C VAL A 236 -11.20 -7.30 -13.97
N HIS A 237 -12.50 -7.01 -13.85
CA HIS A 237 -12.97 -6.15 -12.76
C HIS A 237 -12.83 -6.88 -11.41
N ALA A 238 -12.27 -6.18 -10.42
CA ALA A 238 -11.94 -6.77 -9.12
C ALA A 238 -13.17 -7.29 -8.34
N PHE A 239 -14.34 -6.66 -8.54
CA PHE A 239 -15.59 -7.04 -7.87
C PHE A 239 -16.83 -6.58 -8.66
N ARG A 240 -18.02 -6.98 -8.20
CA ARG A 240 -19.31 -6.56 -8.79
C ARG A 240 -19.61 -5.12 -8.39
N PRO A 241 -19.97 -4.23 -9.33
CA PRO A 241 -20.36 -2.87 -9.01
C PRO A 241 -21.63 -2.86 -8.16
N ALA A 242 -21.75 -1.84 -7.31
CA ALA A 242 -23.02 -1.46 -6.72
C ALA A 242 -23.97 -0.95 -7.80
N TRP A 243 -25.25 -0.86 -7.46
CA TRP A 243 -26.27 -0.44 -8.41
C TRP A 243 -27.19 0.64 -7.83
N TRP A 244 -27.76 1.43 -8.75
CA TRP A 244 -28.74 2.47 -8.52
C TRP A 244 -29.92 2.26 -9.47
N LEU A 245 -31.09 2.83 -9.18
CA LEU A 245 -32.26 2.70 -10.07
C LEU A 245 -32.09 3.48 -11.38
N THR A 246 -31.35 4.59 -11.35
CA THR A 246 -31.08 5.41 -12.54
C THR A 246 -29.63 5.88 -12.58
N ASP A 247 -29.15 6.26 -13.77
CA ASP A 247 -27.85 6.90 -13.92
C ASP A 247 -27.78 8.27 -13.25
N ALA A 248 -28.90 9.00 -13.17
CA ALA A 248 -28.97 10.27 -12.46
C ALA A 248 -28.75 10.07 -10.95
N ASP A 249 -29.32 9.00 -10.39
CA ASP A 249 -29.10 8.62 -8.99
C ASP A 249 -27.63 8.24 -8.77
N ARG A 250 -27.02 7.45 -9.67
CA ARG A 250 -25.60 7.10 -9.60
C ARG A 250 -24.70 8.33 -9.72
N TRP A 251 -25.01 9.26 -10.62
CA TRP A 251 -24.30 10.54 -10.74
C TRP A 251 -24.38 11.36 -9.46
N ALA A 252 -25.53 11.35 -8.78
CA ALA A 252 -25.72 12.01 -7.49
C ALA A 252 -25.10 11.25 -6.29
N VAL A 253 -24.29 10.20 -6.52
CA VAL A 253 -23.55 9.50 -5.44
C VAL A 253 -22.61 10.45 -4.70
N LYS A 254 -22.03 11.43 -5.40
CA LYS A 254 -21.28 12.51 -4.76
C LYS A 254 -22.24 13.59 -4.25
N PRO A 255 -21.99 14.18 -3.07
CA PRO A 255 -22.76 15.31 -2.58
C PRO A 255 -22.47 16.59 -3.38
N PRO A 256 -23.34 17.61 -3.29
CA PRO A 256 -22.99 18.96 -3.73
C PRO A 256 -21.70 19.46 -3.06
N THR A 257 -20.88 20.22 -3.79
CA THR A 257 -19.55 20.67 -3.31
C THR A 257 -19.60 21.42 -1.97
N VAL A 258 -20.65 22.20 -1.73
CA VAL A 258 -20.81 23.00 -0.49
C VAL A 258 -21.63 22.29 0.61
N GLN A 259 -21.99 21.02 0.42
CA GLN A 259 -22.94 20.31 1.28
C GLN A 259 -22.54 20.26 2.77
N PHE A 260 -21.23 20.28 3.05
CA PHE A 260 -20.64 20.20 4.40
C PHE A 260 -19.90 21.48 4.79
N CYS A 261 -20.35 22.62 4.26
CA CYS A 261 -19.76 23.93 4.51
C CYS A 261 -20.85 24.91 4.93
N ASP A 262 -20.98 25.12 6.23
CA ASP A 262 -21.98 26.03 6.77
C ASP A 262 -21.50 26.68 8.09
N THR A 263 -22.40 27.44 8.71
CA THR A 263 -22.10 28.15 9.95
C THR A 263 -21.79 27.24 11.14
N SER A 264 -22.22 25.97 11.12
CA SER A 264 -21.98 25.03 12.22
C SER A 264 -20.51 24.67 12.36
N ASN A 265 -19.76 24.63 11.25
CA ASN A 265 -18.32 24.36 11.24
C ASN A 265 -17.48 25.57 10.83
N GLN A 266 -18.04 26.78 10.91
CA GLN A 266 -17.36 28.03 10.56
C GLN A 266 -16.81 28.04 9.12
N CYS A 267 -17.53 27.39 8.21
CA CYS A 267 -17.21 27.37 6.79
C CYS A 267 -18.13 28.33 6.03
N VAL A 268 -17.55 29.17 5.18
CA VAL A 268 -18.27 30.22 4.46
C VAL A 268 -18.13 30.03 2.95
N PRO A 269 -19.09 29.36 2.29
CA PRO A 269 -19.01 29.04 0.86
C PRO A 269 -18.65 30.26 -0.01
N GLY A 270 -17.73 30.07 -0.95
CA GLY A 270 -17.29 31.10 -1.89
C GLY A 270 -16.38 32.19 -1.30
N LYS A 271 -15.97 32.07 -0.04
CA LYS A 271 -14.92 32.92 0.55
C LYS A 271 -13.56 32.22 0.48
N GLU A 272 -12.51 33.02 0.52
CA GLU A 272 -11.12 32.57 0.52
C GLU A 272 -10.41 33.16 1.73
N PHE A 273 -10.04 32.29 2.66
CA PHE A 273 -9.24 32.60 3.83
C PHE A 273 -7.89 31.89 3.66
N PRO A 274 -6.77 32.64 3.63
CA PRO A 274 -5.45 32.03 3.45
C PRO A 274 -4.99 31.37 4.76
N PRO A 275 -4.61 30.08 4.78
CA PRO A 275 -4.08 29.41 5.97
C PRO A 275 -2.85 30.15 6.50
N GLN A 276 -2.79 30.35 7.83
CA GLN A 276 -1.65 31.04 8.47
C GLN A 276 -1.04 30.28 9.64
N ALA A 277 -1.72 29.30 10.21
CA ALA A 277 -1.15 28.50 11.29
C ALA A 277 -0.02 27.60 10.76
N ASP A 278 1.03 27.41 11.56
CA ASP A 278 2.26 26.70 11.18
C ASP A 278 1.99 25.30 10.60
N GLU A 279 1.01 24.57 11.15
CA GLU A 279 0.65 23.21 10.73
C GLU A 279 0.03 23.10 9.34
N VAL A 280 -0.47 24.20 8.78
CA VAL A 280 -1.18 24.25 7.48
C VAL A 280 -0.55 25.28 6.53
N LEU A 281 0.66 25.73 6.81
CA LEU A 281 1.39 26.61 5.90
C LEU A 281 1.60 25.94 4.54
N GLY A 282 1.24 26.64 3.47
CA GLY A 282 1.31 26.16 2.09
C GLY A 282 0.03 25.48 1.58
N GLU A 283 -0.97 25.27 2.45
CA GLU A 283 -2.30 24.83 2.03
C GLU A 283 -3.03 25.93 1.22
N PRO A 284 -3.88 25.56 0.24
CA PRO A 284 -4.59 26.53 -0.58
C PRO A 284 -5.67 27.30 0.21
N ALA A 285 -5.85 28.58 -0.12
CA ALA A 285 -6.90 29.43 0.47
C ALA A 285 -8.30 28.93 0.11
N GLY A 286 -9.20 28.90 1.09
CA GLY A 286 -10.53 28.32 0.92
C GLY A 286 -11.57 28.84 1.90
N PRO A 287 -12.78 28.24 1.94
CA PRO A 287 -13.90 28.79 2.68
C PRO A 287 -13.85 28.51 4.18
N CYS A 288 -12.80 27.85 4.69
CA CYS A 288 -12.68 27.63 6.12
C CYS A 288 -12.27 28.91 6.86
N ALA A 289 -13.17 29.45 7.69
CA ALA A 289 -12.96 30.69 8.43
C ALA A 289 -12.54 30.45 9.90
N HIS A 290 -12.39 29.21 10.33
CA HIS A 290 -11.98 28.89 11.70
C HIS A 290 -10.59 29.46 12.00
N LYS A 291 -10.43 30.03 13.19
CA LYS A 291 -9.15 30.57 13.68
C LYS A 291 -8.75 29.93 14.99
N ASN A 292 -7.45 29.63 15.13
CA ASN A 292 -6.86 29.20 16.39
C ASN A 292 -6.86 30.35 17.43
N SER A 293 -6.37 30.07 18.63
CA SER A 293 -6.27 31.08 19.71
C SER A 293 -5.33 32.25 19.40
N ALA A 294 -4.43 32.11 18.43
CA ALA A 294 -3.56 33.18 17.94
C ALA A 294 -4.22 34.06 16.86
N GLY A 295 -5.44 33.72 16.41
CA GLY A 295 -6.18 34.47 15.40
C GLY A 295 -5.82 34.10 13.95
N GLU A 296 -5.14 32.97 13.77
CA GLU A 296 -4.66 32.42 12.49
C GLU A 296 -5.64 31.37 11.95
N TYR A 297 -5.89 31.37 10.65
CA TYR A 297 -6.68 30.32 9.99
C TYR A 297 -5.90 29.01 10.00
N ASP A 298 -6.48 28.00 10.65
CA ASP A 298 -5.85 26.70 10.96
C ASP A 298 -6.54 25.52 10.25
N LEU A 299 -7.49 25.82 9.36
CA LEU A 299 -8.30 24.85 8.62
C LEU A 299 -9.12 23.88 9.50
N LYS A 300 -9.48 24.23 10.74
CA LYS A 300 -10.30 23.38 11.62
C LYS A 300 -11.81 23.53 11.45
N CYS A 301 -12.28 23.67 10.21
CA CYS A 301 -13.71 23.67 9.88
C CYS A 301 -14.29 22.26 9.81
N TRP A 302 -14.17 21.54 10.92
CA TRP A 302 -14.55 20.13 11.03
C TRP A 302 -16.07 20.00 11.09
N TYR A 303 -16.64 19.17 10.21
CA TYR A 303 -18.08 19.07 10.06
C TYR A 303 -18.69 18.07 11.06
N HIS A 304 -19.83 18.42 11.65
CA HIS A 304 -20.37 17.67 12.79
C HIS A 304 -21.90 17.71 12.92
N GLN A 305 -22.63 17.87 11.82
CA GLN A 305 -24.10 17.86 11.80
C GLN A 305 -24.66 16.64 11.05
N PRO A 306 -25.90 16.21 11.33
CA PRO A 306 -26.63 15.35 10.38
C PRO A 306 -26.80 16.09 9.05
N ASN A 307 -26.89 15.34 7.95
CA ASN A 307 -26.95 15.94 6.62
C ASN A 307 -27.77 15.07 5.65
N THR A 308 -28.38 15.67 4.62
CA THR A 308 -29.17 14.98 3.61
C THR A 308 -28.96 15.63 2.24
N TRP A 309 -28.55 14.84 1.24
CA TRP A 309 -28.54 15.27 -0.17
C TRP A 309 -29.39 14.36 -1.08
N LYS A 310 -29.79 13.18 -0.58
CA LYS A 310 -30.75 12.28 -1.21
C LYS A 310 -31.92 12.02 -0.27
N ALA A 311 -32.93 12.89 -0.30
CA ALA A 311 -34.09 12.80 0.58
C ALA A 311 -34.83 11.45 0.43
N ASN A 312 -34.98 10.95 -0.79
CA ASN A 312 -35.60 9.65 -1.09
C ASN A 312 -34.54 8.55 -1.20
N CYS A 313 -33.68 8.41 -0.18
CA CYS A 313 -32.54 7.48 -0.23
C CYS A 313 -32.96 6.01 -0.40
N GLN A 314 -34.19 5.65 -0.07
CA GLN A 314 -34.71 4.32 -0.38
C GLN A 314 -34.66 4.01 -1.89
N ASP A 315 -34.94 4.99 -2.75
CA ASP A 315 -34.97 4.79 -4.20
C ASP A 315 -33.72 5.34 -4.90
N SER A 316 -33.15 6.42 -4.37
CA SER A 316 -32.06 7.16 -5.02
C SER A 316 -30.65 6.79 -4.55
N CYS A 317 -30.49 6.09 -3.42
CA CYS A 317 -29.17 5.69 -2.95
C CYS A 317 -28.74 4.33 -3.52
N GLY A 318 -27.43 4.11 -3.55
CA GLY A 318 -26.79 2.91 -4.07
C GLY A 318 -27.01 1.71 -3.17
N ARG A 319 -27.02 0.53 -3.79
CA ARG A 319 -27.28 -0.75 -3.14
C ARG A 319 -26.18 -1.75 -3.42
N GLU A 320 -25.97 -2.64 -2.45
CA GLU A 320 -25.06 -3.76 -2.56
C GLU A 320 -25.50 -4.74 -3.66
N LEU A 321 -24.50 -5.36 -4.28
CA LEU A 321 -24.67 -6.54 -5.14
C LEU A 321 -23.63 -7.60 -4.76
N LEU A 322 -24.05 -8.63 -4.02
CA LEU A 322 -23.14 -9.69 -3.62
C LEU A 322 -22.81 -10.62 -4.81
N ARG A 323 -21.51 -10.93 -4.96
CA ARG A 323 -21.05 -12.05 -5.79
C ARG A 323 -21.13 -13.38 -5.04
N PHE A 324 -20.90 -13.34 -3.73
CA PHE A 324 -20.82 -14.49 -2.84
C PHE A 324 -21.68 -14.24 -1.61
N ASP A 325 -22.73 -15.03 -1.43
CA ASP A 325 -23.59 -14.95 -0.26
C ASP A 325 -22.88 -15.49 1.00
N PRO A 326 -23.32 -15.10 2.21
CA PRO A 326 -22.83 -15.70 3.45
C PRO A 326 -22.90 -17.24 3.42
N GLY A 327 -21.76 -17.89 3.69
CA GLY A 327 -21.63 -19.35 3.65
C GLY A 327 -21.14 -19.91 2.31
N TYR A 328 -20.87 -19.05 1.30
CA TYR A 328 -20.28 -19.49 0.04
C TYR A 328 -18.91 -20.14 0.25
N ALA A 329 -18.64 -21.21 -0.52
CA ALA A 329 -17.39 -21.94 -0.42
C ALA A 329 -16.19 -21.12 -0.92
N TYR A 330 -15.03 -21.30 -0.26
CA TYR A 330 -13.79 -20.64 -0.67
C TYR A 330 -13.48 -20.92 -2.14
N GLN A 331 -13.08 -19.88 -2.87
CA GLN A 331 -12.59 -20.02 -4.24
C GLN A 331 -11.09 -20.28 -4.16
N GLU A 332 -10.64 -21.40 -4.72
CA GLU A 332 -9.24 -21.79 -4.69
C GLU A 332 -8.34 -20.72 -5.33
N ASP A 333 -7.14 -20.57 -4.78
CA ASP A 333 -6.19 -19.55 -5.21
C ASP A 333 -5.67 -19.84 -6.62
N GLY A 334 -5.39 -18.77 -7.36
CA GLY A 334 -4.72 -18.88 -8.66
C GLY A 334 -3.31 -19.46 -8.56
N THR A 335 -2.76 -19.86 -9.70
CA THR A 335 -1.39 -20.41 -9.82
C THR A 335 -0.58 -19.69 -10.90
N SER A 336 -0.53 -18.37 -10.79
CA SER A 336 0.29 -17.54 -11.69
C SER A 336 1.77 -17.86 -11.52
N TYR A 337 2.50 -17.94 -12.65
CA TYR A 337 3.91 -18.30 -12.71
C TYR A 337 4.27 -19.55 -11.88
N PRO A 338 3.83 -20.75 -12.29
CA PRO A 338 4.10 -21.98 -11.56
C PRO A 338 5.60 -22.20 -11.28
N PRO A 339 5.95 -22.76 -10.09
CA PRO A 339 7.33 -22.99 -9.72
C PRO A 339 7.96 -24.18 -10.46
N VAL A 340 9.30 -24.22 -10.50
CA VAL A 340 10.07 -25.37 -10.98
C VAL A 340 10.56 -26.17 -9.77
N CYS A 341 10.02 -27.36 -9.58
CA CYS A 341 10.23 -28.18 -8.38
C CYS A 341 10.99 -29.48 -8.70
N SER A 342 11.80 -29.46 -9.76
CA SER A 342 12.59 -30.60 -10.23
C SER A 342 13.95 -30.13 -10.72
N LEU A 343 14.86 -31.08 -10.97
CA LEU A 343 16.16 -30.82 -11.59
C LEU A 343 16.08 -30.75 -13.12
N SER A 344 14.90 -30.52 -13.69
CA SER A 344 14.73 -30.39 -15.14
C SER A 344 15.60 -29.26 -15.69
N GLY A 345 16.24 -29.51 -16.83
CA GLY A 345 17.19 -28.59 -17.46
C GLY A 345 18.59 -28.59 -16.87
N LEU A 346 18.87 -29.41 -15.85
CA LEU A 346 20.21 -29.58 -15.27
C LEU A 346 20.85 -30.93 -15.65
N PRO A 347 22.18 -30.99 -15.78
CA PRO A 347 22.91 -32.25 -15.87
C PRO A 347 22.71 -33.14 -14.63
N SER A 348 22.84 -34.47 -14.80
CA SER A 348 22.64 -35.44 -13.70
C SER A 348 23.62 -35.29 -12.53
N ASN A 349 24.80 -34.70 -12.75
CA ASN A 349 25.80 -34.41 -11.73
C ASN A 349 25.73 -32.97 -11.19
N ALA A 350 24.66 -32.23 -11.49
CA ALA A 350 24.51 -30.85 -11.02
C ALA A 350 24.41 -30.76 -9.50
N LEU A 351 25.05 -29.74 -8.94
CA LEU A 351 24.99 -29.39 -7.53
C LEU A 351 24.31 -28.03 -7.44
N VAL A 352 23.12 -28.01 -6.87
CA VAL A 352 22.30 -26.78 -6.84
C VAL A 352 22.45 -26.10 -5.49
N VAL A 353 22.71 -24.80 -5.48
CA VAL A 353 22.63 -23.97 -4.28
C VAL A 353 21.34 -23.16 -4.36
N ASP A 354 20.45 -23.39 -3.40
CA ASP A 354 19.15 -22.74 -3.32
C ASP A 354 19.28 -21.45 -2.50
N ASN A 355 18.39 -20.48 -2.70
CA ASN A 355 18.40 -19.20 -2.01
C ASN A 355 17.71 -19.24 -0.63
N LEU A 356 17.19 -20.38 -0.23
CA LEU A 356 16.66 -20.66 1.10
C LEU A 356 17.29 -21.95 1.67
N PRO A 357 17.39 -22.08 3.01
CA PRO A 357 17.78 -23.34 3.65
C PRO A 357 16.85 -24.52 3.29
N GLN A 358 17.34 -25.76 3.36
CA GLN A 358 16.58 -26.96 2.98
C GLN A 358 15.34 -27.21 3.88
N ASN A 359 15.39 -26.78 5.14
CA ASN A 359 14.31 -26.95 6.11
C ASN A 359 13.18 -25.91 5.97
N VAL A 360 13.33 -24.93 5.07
CA VAL A 360 12.25 -23.99 4.75
C VAL A 360 11.40 -24.60 3.64
N PRO A 361 10.12 -24.95 3.90
CA PRO A 361 9.25 -25.53 2.90
C PRO A 361 8.94 -24.53 1.78
N SER A 362 8.58 -25.02 0.60
CA SER A 362 8.10 -24.14 -0.46
C SER A 362 6.81 -23.45 -0.03
N VAL A 363 6.71 -22.15 -0.31
CA VAL A 363 5.48 -21.36 -0.14
C VAL A 363 4.46 -21.60 -1.25
N ARG A 364 4.81 -22.44 -2.23
CA ARG A 364 3.97 -22.75 -3.38
C ARG A 364 3.33 -24.14 -3.24
N PRO A 365 2.01 -24.27 -3.47
CA PRO A 365 1.34 -25.55 -3.36
C PRO A 365 1.89 -26.55 -4.39
N GLY A 366 1.98 -27.82 -4.02
CA GLY A 366 2.46 -28.89 -4.90
C GLY A 366 3.95 -28.84 -5.25
N CYS A 367 4.74 -27.96 -4.63
CA CYS A 367 6.16 -27.83 -4.89
C CYS A 367 7.02 -28.46 -3.79
N ALA A 368 7.53 -29.67 -4.04
CA ALA A 368 8.58 -30.23 -3.22
C ALA A 368 9.91 -29.53 -3.54
N LYS A 369 10.53 -28.92 -2.54
CA LYS A 369 11.79 -28.19 -2.72
C LYS A 369 12.93 -29.15 -3.11
N PRO A 370 13.61 -28.95 -4.24
CA PRO A 370 14.76 -29.77 -4.60
C PRO A 370 15.91 -29.69 -3.59
N PRO A 371 16.79 -30.71 -3.50
CA PRO A 371 17.93 -30.68 -2.57
C PRO A 371 18.92 -29.56 -2.87
N SER A 372 19.38 -28.87 -1.83
CA SER A 372 20.45 -27.88 -1.92
C SER A 372 21.80 -28.42 -1.42
N SER A 373 22.88 -28.04 -2.13
CA SER A 373 24.27 -28.38 -1.86
C SER A 373 25.09 -27.15 -1.40
N GLY A 374 24.47 -26.23 -0.66
CA GLY A 374 25.15 -25.00 -0.28
C GLY A 374 24.32 -24.07 0.58
N THR A 375 24.75 -22.81 0.61
CA THR A 375 24.10 -21.74 1.38
C THR A 375 23.97 -20.49 0.53
N PHE A 376 23.01 -19.65 0.90
CA PHE A 376 22.80 -18.34 0.33
C PHE A 376 22.83 -17.27 1.43
N SER A 377 23.40 -16.11 1.13
CA SER A 377 23.42 -14.96 2.02
C SER A 377 23.17 -13.66 1.26
N LEU A 378 22.50 -12.71 1.92
CA LEU A 378 22.37 -11.33 1.45
C LEU A 378 23.28 -10.41 2.27
N ALA A 379 24.00 -9.54 1.58
CA ALA A 379 24.74 -8.43 2.17
C ALA A 379 24.16 -7.11 1.67
N PHE A 380 24.13 -6.11 2.54
CA PHE A 380 23.62 -4.77 2.24
C PHE A 380 24.66 -3.74 2.60
N LYS A 381 24.89 -2.76 1.74
CA LYS A 381 25.77 -1.65 2.07
C LYS A 381 25.16 -0.81 3.19
N GLN A 382 25.97 -0.49 4.20
CA GLN A 382 25.59 0.47 5.23
C GLN A 382 25.80 1.89 4.72
N ALA A 383 24.78 2.73 4.81
CA ALA A 383 24.88 4.16 4.54
C ALA A 383 25.63 4.88 5.67
N SER A 384 26.07 6.11 5.42
CA SER A 384 26.83 6.92 6.39
C SER A 384 26.10 7.17 7.70
N ASN A 385 24.76 7.17 7.69
CA ASN A 385 23.90 7.31 8.86
C ASN A 385 23.64 5.99 9.62
N GLY A 386 24.32 4.89 9.23
CA GLY A 386 24.20 3.58 9.87
C GLY A 386 23.02 2.72 9.38
N ASN A 387 22.13 3.28 8.55
CA ASN A 387 20.99 2.57 7.97
C ASN A 387 21.39 1.71 6.75
N TYR A 388 20.45 0.91 6.26
CA TYR A 388 20.64 0.02 5.11
C TYR A 388 19.58 0.26 4.03
N PRO A 389 19.70 1.35 3.23
CA PRO A 389 18.71 1.68 2.19
C PRO A 389 18.44 0.54 1.20
N GLY A 390 19.46 -0.28 0.88
CA GLY A 390 19.28 -1.44 0.01
C GLY A 390 18.25 -2.46 0.49
N LYS A 391 17.89 -2.47 1.79
CA LYS A 391 16.83 -3.34 2.32
C LYS A 391 15.42 -2.92 1.89
N ILE A 392 15.23 -1.66 1.53
CA ILE A 392 13.94 -1.13 1.08
C ILE A 392 13.53 -1.83 -0.23
N ASP A 393 14.51 -2.12 -1.10
CA ASP A 393 14.25 -2.58 -2.47
C ASP A 393 14.52 -4.07 -2.71
N VAL A 394 14.84 -4.84 -1.66
CA VAL A 394 14.95 -6.30 -1.77
C VAL A 394 13.61 -6.96 -1.46
N HIS A 395 13.08 -7.66 -2.46
CA HIS A 395 11.79 -8.34 -2.44
C HIS A 395 11.95 -9.85 -2.57
N GLN A 396 11.05 -10.60 -1.95
CA GLN A 396 10.88 -12.04 -2.13
C GLN A 396 9.59 -12.32 -2.89
N ILE A 397 9.65 -13.31 -3.78
CA ILE A 397 8.52 -13.71 -4.61
C ILE A 397 8.44 -15.25 -4.65
N GLY A 398 7.24 -15.77 -4.47
CA GLY A 398 6.93 -17.19 -4.60
C GLY A 398 6.70 -17.57 -6.05
N ALA A 399 7.77 -17.89 -6.76
CA ALA A 399 7.76 -18.55 -8.07
C ALA A 399 9.16 -19.13 -8.34
N ALA A 400 9.42 -19.54 -9.59
CA ALA A 400 10.74 -20.02 -10.03
C ALA A 400 11.20 -21.32 -9.34
N TYR A 401 12.50 -21.60 -9.37
CA TYR A 401 13.08 -22.81 -8.80
C TYR A 401 12.83 -22.90 -7.29
N GLY A 402 12.37 -24.06 -6.82
CA GLY A 402 12.03 -24.27 -5.40
C GLY A 402 10.81 -23.47 -4.92
N GLY A 403 10.18 -22.70 -5.80
CA GLY A 403 9.02 -21.86 -5.49
C GLY A 403 9.35 -20.59 -4.71
N HIS A 404 10.59 -20.12 -4.74
CA HIS A 404 10.98 -18.86 -4.14
C HIS A 404 12.20 -18.22 -4.82
N PHE A 405 12.20 -16.90 -5.00
CA PHE A 405 13.39 -16.14 -5.41
C PHE A 405 13.43 -14.75 -4.75
N TRP A 406 14.64 -14.17 -4.69
CA TRP A 406 14.87 -12.78 -4.30
C TRP A 406 15.07 -11.91 -5.54
N MET A 407 14.57 -10.67 -5.51
CA MET A 407 14.83 -9.66 -6.55
C MET A 407 15.02 -8.27 -5.94
N SER A 408 15.63 -7.38 -6.70
CA SER A 408 15.70 -5.94 -6.44
C SER A 408 15.77 -5.20 -7.78
N ASN A 409 15.35 -3.94 -7.80
CA ASN A 409 15.55 -3.08 -8.95
C ASN A 409 17.04 -2.74 -9.08
N THR A 410 17.48 -2.52 -10.32
CA THR A 410 18.86 -2.11 -10.58
C THR A 410 19.06 -0.63 -10.33
N HIS A 411 20.16 -0.24 -9.68
CA HIS A 411 20.51 1.19 -9.45
C HIS A 411 22.02 1.41 -9.50
N ASP A 412 22.47 2.67 -9.57
CA ASP A 412 23.88 3.04 -9.58
C ASP A 412 24.47 3.41 -8.20
N SER A 413 23.61 3.64 -7.20
CA SER A 413 23.99 4.09 -5.85
C SER A 413 24.70 3.01 -5.04
N GLU A 414 25.82 3.35 -4.42
CA GLU A 414 26.54 2.44 -3.51
C GLU A 414 25.73 2.14 -2.24
N SER A 415 25.09 3.16 -1.65
CA SER A 415 24.33 3.01 -0.39
C SER A 415 23.09 2.11 -0.48
N ARG A 416 22.58 1.89 -1.70
CA ARG A 416 21.42 1.03 -1.98
C ARG A 416 21.85 -0.39 -2.36
N GLU A 417 23.15 -0.66 -2.46
CA GLU A 417 23.65 -1.94 -2.96
C GLU A 417 23.25 -3.12 -2.06
N ALA A 418 22.68 -4.14 -2.71
CA ALA A 418 22.38 -5.44 -2.17
C ALA A 418 23.08 -6.52 -3.00
N VAL A 419 23.76 -7.44 -2.32
CA VAL A 419 24.53 -8.53 -2.94
C VAL A 419 24.03 -9.87 -2.42
N GLY A 420 23.49 -10.68 -3.33
CA GLY A 420 23.19 -12.10 -3.07
C GLY A 420 24.41 -12.95 -3.37
N THR A 421 24.77 -13.87 -2.47
CA THR A 421 25.91 -14.79 -2.65
C THR A 421 25.49 -16.23 -2.42
N TRP A 422 25.74 -17.09 -3.41
CA TRP A 422 25.57 -18.54 -3.33
C TRP A 422 26.93 -19.19 -3.08
N THR A 423 27.04 -20.00 -2.03
CA THR A 423 28.27 -20.69 -1.64
C THR A 423 28.05 -22.20 -1.62
N LEU A 424 28.84 -22.94 -2.40
CA LEU A 424 28.77 -24.40 -2.43
C LEU A 424 29.32 -25.00 -1.13
N ASN A 425 28.74 -26.08 -0.63
CA ASN A 425 29.14 -26.73 0.64
C ASN A 425 30.41 -27.59 0.56
N GLN A 426 31.20 -27.47 -0.52
CA GLN A 426 32.38 -28.29 -0.75
C GLN A 426 33.43 -27.55 -1.58
N VAL A 427 34.69 -27.92 -1.35
CA VAL A 427 35.84 -27.44 -2.11
C VAL A 427 35.92 -28.17 -3.45
N ARG A 428 36.37 -27.46 -4.49
CA ARG A 428 36.48 -27.99 -5.85
C ARG A 428 37.84 -27.71 -6.46
N THR A 429 38.30 -28.66 -7.26
CA THR A 429 39.49 -28.58 -8.10
C THR A 429 39.12 -29.05 -9.50
N GLY A 430 39.51 -28.28 -10.52
CA GLY A 430 39.18 -28.53 -11.92
C GLY A 430 38.08 -27.62 -12.49
N PRO A 431 37.68 -27.86 -13.75
CA PRO A 431 36.68 -27.04 -14.43
C PRO A 431 35.27 -27.32 -13.91
N MET A 432 34.49 -26.26 -13.71
CA MET A 432 33.06 -26.34 -13.45
C MET A 432 32.29 -25.41 -14.36
N LYS A 433 31.21 -25.93 -14.96
CA LYS A 433 30.20 -25.12 -15.63
C LYS A 433 29.25 -24.57 -14.57
N ILE A 434 29.03 -23.25 -14.56
CA ILE A 434 28.11 -22.59 -13.63
C ILE A 434 26.87 -22.17 -14.39
N LEU A 435 25.70 -22.52 -13.84
CA LEU A 435 24.40 -22.11 -14.35
C LEU A 435 23.67 -21.29 -13.29
N ALA A 436 22.91 -20.28 -13.74
CA ALA A 436 22.02 -19.48 -12.91
C ALA A 436 20.56 -19.75 -13.32
N HIS A 437 19.68 -20.00 -12.35
CA HIS A 437 18.25 -20.08 -12.64
C HIS A 437 17.67 -18.67 -12.76
N ILE A 438 17.17 -18.33 -13.93
CA ILE A 438 16.53 -17.04 -14.19
C ILE A 438 15.01 -17.24 -14.09
N PRO A 439 14.33 -16.51 -13.18
CA PRO A 439 12.89 -16.60 -13.02
C PRO A 439 12.17 -15.98 -14.24
N ASP A 440 10.95 -16.44 -14.51
CA ASP A 440 10.07 -15.82 -15.52
C ASP A 440 9.61 -14.40 -15.10
N PRO A 441 9.04 -14.21 -13.88
CA PRO A 441 8.78 -12.86 -13.37
C PRO A 441 10.04 -12.22 -12.76
N GLY A 442 10.10 -10.88 -12.77
CA GLY A 442 11.12 -10.11 -12.04
C GLY A 442 12.53 -10.05 -12.66
N ALA A 443 12.90 -10.97 -13.55
CA ALA A 443 14.23 -10.95 -14.20
C ALA A 443 14.20 -10.12 -15.50
N ARG A 444 14.77 -8.92 -15.48
CA ARG A 444 14.67 -7.95 -16.59
C ARG A 444 15.98 -7.26 -16.99
N THR A 445 16.98 -7.21 -16.13
CA THR A 445 18.21 -6.49 -16.47
C THR A 445 18.98 -7.18 -17.60
N ARG A 446 19.60 -6.39 -18.47
CA ARG A 446 20.51 -6.89 -19.52
C ARG A 446 21.96 -7.00 -19.03
N LEU A 447 22.26 -6.37 -17.89
CA LEU A 447 23.61 -6.17 -17.37
C LEU A 447 23.80 -6.81 -15.99
N ALA A 448 23.16 -7.96 -15.72
CA ALA A 448 23.41 -8.70 -14.48
C ALA A 448 24.85 -9.23 -14.45
N GLU A 449 25.70 -8.63 -13.62
CA GLU A 449 27.08 -9.07 -13.44
C GLU A 449 27.17 -10.17 -12.37
N TYR A 450 27.34 -11.41 -12.82
CA TYR A 450 27.67 -12.52 -11.93
C TYR A 450 29.18 -12.55 -11.70
N ARG A 451 29.60 -12.58 -10.43
CA ARG A 451 31.01 -12.64 -10.05
C ARG A 451 31.33 -13.99 -9.42
N VAL A 452 32.40 -14.61 -9.88
CA VAL A 452 32.80 -15.98 -9.50
C VAL A 452 34.21 -15.96 -8.94
N ASN A 453 34.42 -16.57 -7.77
CA ASN A 453 35.74 -16.72 -7.15
C ASN A 453 36.56 -17.87 -7.79
N ALA A 454 36.91 -17.70 -9.06
CA ALA A 454 37.68 -18.67 -9.82
C ALA A 454 39.19 -18.63 -9.48
N GLU A 455 39.94 -19.59 -10.02
CA GLU A 455 41.40 -19.58 -10.01
C GLU A 455 41.96 -18.27 -10.64
N GLY A 456 42.96 -17.68 -9.99
CA GLY A 456 43.53 -16.39 -10.40
C GLY A 456 42.66 -15.17 -10.03
N GLY A 457 41.68 -15.34 -9.13
CA GLY A 457 40.88 -14.26 -8.56
C GLY A 457 39.44 -14.19 -9.09
N GLU A 458 38.70 -13.19 -8.63
CA GLU A 458 37.31 -12.98 -9.04
C GLU A 458 37.19 -12.71 -10.56
N ARG A 459 36.13 -13.24 -11.18
CA ARG A 459 35.82 -13.05 -12.60
C ARG A 459 34.35 -12.67 -12.76
N GLY A 460 34.09 -11.55 -13.45
CA GLY A 460 32.75 -11.07 -13.78
C GLY A 460 32.23 -11.62 -15.11
N ARG A 461 30.91 -11.86 -15.18
CA ARG A 461 30.17 -12.23 -16.40
C ARG A 461 28.84 -11.49 -16.44
N PHE A 462 28.65 -10.71 -17.50
CA PHE A 462 27.38 -10.06 -17.77
C PHE A 462 26.42 -11.03 -18.46
N ILE A 463 25.21 -11.13 -17.92
CA ILE A 463 24.16 -11.99 -18.44
C ILE A 463 22.91 -11.14 -18.63
N SER A 464 22.31 -11.25 -19.82
CA SER A 464 20.96 -10.74 -20.02
C SER A 464 19.95 -11.68 -19.36
N GLN A 465 19.18 -11.16 -18.42
CA GLN A 465 18.08 -11.87 -17.79
C GLN A 465 16.78 -11.77 -18.60
N GLU A 466 16.75 -10.93 -19.65
CA GLU A 466 15.58 -10.82 -20.53
C GLU A 466 15.30 -12.14 -21.25
N CYS A 467 14.12 -12.70 -21.03
CA CYS A 467 13.40 -13.67 -21.86
C CYS A 467 12.17 -14.15 -21.06
N SER A 468 11.26 -14.88 -21.70
CA SER A 468 10.14 -15.56 -21.03
C SER A 468 10.55 -16.93 -20.50
N GLY A 469 9.94 -17.32 -19.39
CA GLY A 469 10.03 -18.66 -18.82
C GLY A 469 11.19 -18.87 -17.83
N ASN A 470 10.93 -19.75 -16.87
CA ASN A 470 11.91 -20.26 -15.91
C ASN A 470 12.96 -21.09 -16.67
N ARG A 471 14.26 -20.80 -16.46
CA ARG A 471 15.33 -21.44 -17.21
C ARG A 471 16.67 -21.40 -16.48
N TRP A 472 17.53 -22.37 -16.78
CA TRP A 472 18.94 -22.35 -16.37
C TRP A 472 19.80 -21.75 -17.49
N LEU A 473 20.48 -20.64 -17.20
CA LEU A 473 21.42 -20.02 -18.13
C LEU A 473 22.87 -20.34 -17.74
N ASN A 474 23.67 -20.74 -18.71
CA ASN A 474 25.11 -20.91 -18.52
C ASN A 474 25.79 -19.54 -18.38
N ILE A 475 26.39 -19.26 -17.22
CA ILE A 475 27.12 -18.02 -16.99
C ILE A 475 28.62 -18.16 -17.32
N GLY A 476 29.11 -19.39 -17.49
CA GLY A 476 30.47 -19.68 -17.92
C GLY A 476 31.03 -20.99 -17.36
N THR A 477 32.21 -21.35 -17.84
CA THR A 477 33.03 -22.42 -17.27
C THR A 477 34.24 -21.79 -16.58
N PHE A 478 34.49 -22.17 -15.33
CA PHE A 478 35.55 -21.61 -14.50
C PHE A 478 36.42 -22.72 -13.91
N MET A 479 37.71 -22.44 -13.77
CA MET A 479 38.65 -23.31 -13.08
C MET A 479 38.63 -23.01 -11.58
N PHE A 480 38.62 -24.06 -10.78
CA PHE A 480 38.82 -23.99 -9.33
C PHE A 480 40.06 -24.78 -8.95
N ASN A 481 40.76 -24.35 -7.90
CA ASN A 481 41.98 -25.01 -7.43
C ASN A 481 42.02 -25.00 -5.90
N GLY A 482 41.41 -26.02 -5.29
CA GLY A 482 41.29 -26.08 -3.83
C GLY A 482 40.39 -24.97 -3.25
N THR A 483 39.50 -24.38 -4.06
CA THR A 483 38.65 -23.26 -3.66
C THR A 483 37.22 -23.74 -3.43
N GLN A 484 36.54 -23.19 -2.41
CA GLN A 484 35.10 -23.32 -2.25
C GLN A 484 34.37 -22.40 -3.24
N PRO A 485 33.63 -22.92 -4.24
CA PRO A 485 32.96 -22.08 -5.22
C PRO A 485 31.91 -21.15 -4.61
N ARG A 486 31.93 -19.89 -5.04
CA ARG A 486 31.00 -18.82 -4.71
C ARG A 486 30.64 -18.04 -5.96
N VAL A 487 29.36 -17.69 -6.05
CA VAL A 487 28.83 -16.80 -7.09
C VAL A 487 28.10 -15.68 -6.37
N SER A 488 28.36 -14.44 -6.75
CA SER A 488 27.61 -13.28 -6.24
C SER A 488 26.96 -12.50 -7.38
N LEU A 489 25.85 -11.83 -7.06
CA LEU A 489 25.12 -10.94 -7.94
C LEU A 489 24.74 -9.68 -7.15
N SER A 490 25.12 -8.52 -7.69
CA SER A 490 24.75 -7.20 -7.16
C SER A 490 23.56 -6.64 -7.93
N ASN A 491 22.68 -5.90 -7.25
CA ASN A 491 21.67 -5.07 -7.90
C ASN A 491 22.27 -3.76 -8.46
N ARG A 492 23.56 -3.48 -8.20
CA ARG A 492 24.21 -2.28 -8.68
C ARG A 492 24.65 -2.44 -10.14
N THR A 493 24.05 -1.67 -11.06
CA THR A 493 24.44 -1.65 -12.48
C THR A 493 24.66 -0.22 -12.95
N ALA A 494 25.48 -0.06 -13.99
CA ALA A 494 25.81 1.27 -14.52
C ALA A 494 24.61 1.97 -15.20
N ASP A 495 23.62 1.19 -15.66
CA ASP A 495 22.38 1.67 -16.30
C ASP A 495 21.17 1.70 -15.35
N GLY A 496 21.37 1.36 -14.07
CA GLY A 496 20.29 1.24 -13.12
C GLY A 496 19.77 2.60 -12.64
N ASP A 497 18.47 2.84 -12.80
CA ASP A 497 17.78 4.05 -12.36
C ASP A 497 16.76 3.80 -11.21
N GLY A 498 16.73 2.58 -10.66
CA GLY A 498 15.78 2.18 -9.63
C GLY A 498 14.36 1.94 -10.14
N THR A 499 14.11 2.00 -11.46
CA THR A 499 12.78 1.76 -12.04
C THR A 499 12.64 0.32 -12.54
N GLY A 500 11.46 -0.26 -12.30
CA GLY A 500 11.08 -1.57 -12.80
C GLY A 500 9.88 -1.47 -13.75
N THR A 501 10.05 -0.90 -14.95
CA THR A 501 8.94 -0.87 -15.93
C THR A 501 9.22 -1.70 -17.18
N CYS A 502 8.41 -2.74 -17.36
CA CYS A 502 8.08 -3.36 -18.65
C CYS A 502 6.55 -3.52 -18.72
N LEU A 503 5.79 -2.42 -18.77
CA LEU A 503 4.54 -2.47 -19.51
C LEU A 503 4.94 -2.20 -20.96
N ARG A 504 4.72 -3.20 -21.83
CA ARG A 504 4.71 -2.96 -23.29
C ARG A 504 3.87 -1.70 -23.50
N ARG A 505 4.45 -0.64 -24.07
CA ARG A 505 3.64 0.35 -24.79
C ARG A 505 2.83 -0.48 -25.79
N GLY A 506 1.50 -0.54 -25.58
CA GLY A 506 0.61 -1.12 -26.56
C GLY A 506 0.83 -0.45 -27.92
N PRO A 507 0.44 -1.10 -29.03
CA PRO A 507 0.51 -0.44 -30.33
C PRO A 507 -0.24 0.90 -30.26
N PRO A 508 0.23 1.95 -30.96
CA PRO A 508 -0.45 3.23 -30.97
C PRO A 508 -1.89 3.04 -31.44
N SER A 509 -2.85 3.49 -30.63
CA SER A 509 -4.26 3.53 -31.04
C SER A 509 -4.39 4.40 -32.30
N PRO A 510 -5.19 4.03 -33.31
CA PRO A 510 -5.27 4.77 -34.55
C PRO A 510 -5.93 6.14 -34.35
N ALA A 511 -5.20 7.18 -34.77
CA ALA A 511 -5.67 8.48 -35.26
C ALA A 511 -7.03 9.01 -34.74
N ALA A 512 -6.97 9.88 -33.73
CA ALA A 512 -7.93 10.99 -33.64
C ALA A 512 -7.36 12.18 -34.42
N HIS A 513 -8.13 12.65 -35.40
CA HIS A 513 -7.78 13.71 -36.35
C HIS A 513 -7.19 14.97 -35.70
N ARG A 514 -5.99 15.36 -36.15
CA ARG A 514 -5.39 16.68 -35.91
C ARG A 514 -6.29 17.79 -36.48
N ARG A 515 -6.73 18.72 -35.62
CA ARG A 515 -6.75 20.14 -35.97
C ARG A 515 -5.60 20.83 -35.25
N LEU A 516 -4.81 21.56 -36.03
CA LEU A 516 -3.63 22.31 -35.62
C LEU A 516 -4.01 23.51 -34.74
N GLY A 517 -3.24 23.72 -33.68
CA GLY A 517 -3.28 24.93 -32.84
C GLY A 517 -2.09 24.90 -31.87
N SER A 518 -1.06 25.66 -32.21
CA SER A 518 0.25 25.76 -31.57
C SER A 518 0.23 26.42 -30.19
N GLY A 519 1.01 25.87 -29.24
CA GLY A 519 1.38 26.53 -27.98
C GLY A 519 2.21 25.60 -27.12
N GLY A 520 3.53 25.74 -27.17
CA GLY A 520 4.48 24.89 -26.45
C GLY A 520 4.55 25.21 -24.95
N ALA A 521 4.46 24.15 -24.14
CA ALA A 521 4.96 24.12 -22.78
C ALA A 521 5.59 22.74 -22.54
N HIS A 522 6.87 22.72 -22.17
CA HIS A 522 7.62 21.51 -21.86
C HIS A 522 6.98 20.76 -20.68
N GLN A 523 6.31 19.64 -20.97
CA GLN A 523 5.87 18.68 -19.97
C GLN A 523 7.05 17.78 -19.57
N ARG A 524 7.54 17.92 -18.33
CA ARG A 524 8.37 16.89 -17.68
C ARG A 524 7.44 15.76 -17.24
N LEU A 525 7.57 14.60 -17.88
CA LEU A 525 7.04 13.35 -17.32
C LEU A 525 7.77 13.06 -16.01
N VAL A 526 7.03 13.04 -14.90
CA VAL A 526 7.51 12.49 -13.63
C VAL A 526 7.71 10.99 -13.83
N ARG A 527 8.96 10.53 -13.64
CA ARG A 527 9.35 9.13 -13.73
C ARG A 527 9.02 8.42 -12.41
N PRO A 528 8.59 7.15 -12.42
CA PRO A 528 8.24 6.47 -11.18
C PRO A 528 9.49 5.91 -10.49
N GLY A 529 10.04 6.65 -9.51
CA GLY A 529 10.94 6.15 -8.46
C GLY A 529 10.26 5.14 -7.52
N ALA A 530 10.98 4.63 -6.52
CA ALA A 530 10.55 3.55 -5.64
C ALA A 530 9.18 3.77 -4.98
N ASP A 531 8.45 2.67 -4.75
CA ASP A 531 7.22 2.62 -3.94
C ASP A 531 6.27 3.82 -4.03
N HIS A 532 5.81 4.13 -5.26
CA HIS A 532 4.57 4.88 -5.46
C HIS A 532 3.35 4.07 -4.99
N GLY A 533 3.22 3.93 -3.66
CA GLY A 533 1.91 3.94 -3.04
C GLY A 533 1.25 5.27 -3.39
N TRP A 534 -0.01 5.21 -3.82
CA TRP A 534 -0.83 6.39 -4.06
C TRP A 534 -0.82 7.30 -2.83
N ARG A 535 -0.94 8.62 -3.03
CA ARG A 535 -1.08 9.63 -1.97
C ARG A 535 -1.98 9.12 -0.84
N PHE A 536 -1.38 8.71 0.26
CA PHE A 536 -2.06 8.67 1.54
C PHE A 536 -1.91 10.07 2.13
N ASP A 537 -2.75 11.00 1.68
CA ASP A 537 -2.93 12.27 2.35
C ASP A 537 -3.61 11.93 3.70
N ARG A 538 -2.82 11.47 4.70
CA ARG A 538 -3.21 11.40 6.10
C ARG A 538 -2.33 12.39 6.85
N LEU A 539 -2.94 13.43 7.40
CA LEU A 539 -2.28 14.21 8.46
C LEU A 539 -2.16 13.30 9.70
N PRO A 540 -1.06 13.34 10.46
CA PRO A 540 -1.01 12.66 11.74
C PRO A 540 -2.14 13.17 12.64
N ALA A 541 -2.91 12.26 13.24
CA ALA A 541 -3.85 12.63 14.29
C ALA A 541 -3.07 13.28 15.45
N ASP A 542 -3.46 14.49 15.83
CA ASP A 542 -2.89 15.19 16.99
C ASP A 542 -3.10 14.37 18.27
N PRO A 543 -2.12 14.33 19.20
CA PRO A 543 -2.32 13.72 20.50
C PRO A 543 -3.32 14.53 21.33
N GLU A 544 -4.26 13.84 21.99
CA GLU A 544 -5.22 14.45 22.91
C GLU A 544 -4.53 15.30 24.00
N PRO A 545 -5.13 16.43 24.41
CA PRO A 545 -4.59 17.22 25.51
C PRO A 545 -4.83 16.49 26.85
N VAL A 546 -3.73 16.13 27.51
CA VAL A 546 -3.70 15.61 28.89
C VAL A 546 -4.33 16.64 29.85
N GLY A 547 -5.31 16.18 30.62
CA GLY A 547 -6.02 16.96 31.63
C GLY A 547 -5.10 17.66 32.62
N THR A 548 -5.44 18.91 32.93
CA THR A 548 -4.68 19.80 33.81
C THR A 548 -4.79 19.36 35.27
N GLY A 549 -3.68 18.87 35.83
CA GLY A 549 -3.49 18.69 37.26
C GLY A 549 -3.27 20.04 37.96
N GLU A 550 -3.97 20.24 39.07
CA GLU A 550 -4.02 21.46 39.87
C GLU A 550 -2.65 22.02 40.29
N ARG A 551 -2.54 23.35 40.21
CA ARG A 551 -1.46 24.14 40.79
C ARG A 551 -1.60 24.18 42.32
N ARG A 552 -0.60 23.68 43.05
CA ARG A 552 -0.27 24.20 44.39
C ARG A 552 1.00 25.06 44.31
N ARG A 553 0.83 26.38 44.50
CA ARG A 553 1.87 27.31 44.98
C ARG A 553 2.27 26.84 46.40
N GLY A 554 3.49 26.88 46.91
CA GLY A 554 4.78 27.45 46.55
C GLY A 554 5.53 27.71 47.86
N LEU A 555 6.88 27.60 47.89
CA LEU A 555 7.81 28.48 48.64
C LEU A 555 9.22 27.86 48.78
N ALA A 556 10.17 28.56 48.15
CA ALA A 556 11.49 28.98 48.65
C ALA A 556 12.54 27.97 49.20
N ARG A 557 13.55 27.73 48.34
CA ARG A 557 15.01 28.01 48.53
C ARG A 557 15.86 27.10 49.46
N PRO A 558 17.21 27.11 49.28
CA PRO A 558 17.99 25.89 49.05
C PRO A 558 19.00 25.56 50.16
N HIS A 559 19.60 24.37 50.17
CA HIS A 559 21.00 24.20 50.55
C HIS A 559 21.59 22.82 50.18
N ARG A 560 22.86 22.88 49.76
CA ARG A 560 23.89 21.83 49.67
C ARG A 560 23.72 20.69 50.70
N ARG A 561 23.79 19.44 50.25
CA ARG A 561 24.99 18.59 50.18
C ARG A 561 24.67 17.31 49.42
#